data_AF-A0A7Y7UDT9-F1
#
_entry.id   AF-A0A7Y7UDT9-F1
#
_cell.length_a   1.000
_cell.length_b   1.000
_cell.length_c   1.000
_cell.angle_alpha   90.00
_cell.angle_beta   90.00
_cell.angle_gamma   90.00
#
_symmetry.space_group_name_H-M   'P 1'
#
loop_
_entity.id
_entity.type
_entity.pdbx_description
1 polymer ?
#
loop_
_entity_poly.entity_id
_entity_poly.type
_entity_poly.pdbx_seq_one_letter_code
_entity_poly.pdbx_strand_id
1 'polypeptide(L)' 'MNKKVESYGVTAIDRPKIKATKHLDLSGVYGQQIVKSESKLALRTHRKTFEKLADM' A
#
# COMPACT_ATOMS: atom_id res chain seq x y z
N MET A 1 -3.59 -22.47 -13.78
CA MET A 1 -4.35 -22.99 -12.63
C MET A 1 -3.62 -24.18 -12.03
N ASN A 2 -3.81 -24.45 -10.74
CA ASN A 2 -3.15 -25.57 -10.07
C ASN A 2 -3.92 -26.86 -10.39
N LYS A 3 -3.43 -27.70 -11.31
CA LYS A 3 -4.08 -28.98 -11.70
C LYS A 3 -4.19 -29.99 -10.55
N LYS A 4 -3.52 -29.73 -9.42
CA LYS A 4 -3.56 -30.54 -8.20
C LYS A 4 -4.94 -30.63 -7.54
N VAL A 5 -5.90 -29.78 -7.91
CA VAL A 5 -7.23 -29.77 -7.28
C VAL A 5 -8.15 -30.86 -7.86
N GLU A 6 -7.84 -31.35 -9.07
CA GLU A 6 -8.60 -32.40 -9.75
C GLU A 6 -8.46 -33.78 -9.07
N SER A 7 -7.33 -34.04 -8.41
CA SER A 7 -7.13 -35.29 -7.65
C SER A 7 -8.06 -35.42 -6.43
N TYR A 8 -8.72 -34.34 -6.04
CA TYR A 8 -9.68 -34.31 -4.94
C TYR A 8 -11.14 -34.34 -5.42
N GLY A 9 -11.39 -34.69 -6.69
CA GLY A 9 -12.75 -34.80 -7.25
C GLY A 9 -13.41 -33.46 -7.56
N VAL A 10 -12.67 -32.35 -7.55
CA VAL A 10 -13.17 -31.01 -7.83
C VAL A 10 -12.72 -30.59 -9.24
N THR A 11 -13.68 -30.16 -10.07
CA THR A 11 -13.39 -29.68 -11.43
C THR A 11 -12.71 -28.32 -11.41
N ALA A 12 -11.54 -28.21 -12.05
CA ALA A 12 -10.82 -26.95 -12.18
C ALA A 12 -11.46 -26.10 -13.31
N ILE A 13 -12.37 -25.20 -12.94
CA ILE A 13 -12.98 -24.24 -13.87
C ILE A 13 -12.03 -23.06 -14.08
N ASP A 14 -11.76 -22.66 -15.33
CA ASP A 14 -10.96 -21.47 -15.61
C ASP A 14 -11.71 -20.20 -15.17
N ARG A 15 -11.09 -19.47 -14.24
CA ARG A 15 -11.64 -18.25 -13.65
C ARG A 15 -10.80 -17.08 -14.14
N PRO A 16 -11.42 -15.98 -14.58
CA PRO A 16 -10.68 -14.78 -14.94
C PRO A 16 -9.85 -14.31 -13.75
N LYS A 17 -8.55 -14.10 -13.97
CA LYS A 17 -7.65 -13.51 -12.96
C LYS A 17 -7.97 -12.03 -12.85
N ILE A 18 -8.86 -11.68 -11.93
CA ILE A 18 -9.11 -10.29 -11.56
C ILE A 18 -7.86 -9.78 -10.83
N LYS A 19 -7.09 -8.90 -11.48
CA LYS A 19 -5.98 -8.21 -10.81
C LYS A 19 -6.59 -7.25 -9.78
N ALA A 20 -6.17 -7.35 -8.53
CA ALA A 20 -6.59 -6.39 -7.52
C ALA A 20 -5.97 -5.03 -7.85
N THR A 21 -6.77 -4.08 -8.33
CA THR A 21 -6.40 -2.67 -8.48
C THR A 21 -6.55 -1.98 -7.13
N LYS A 22 -5.66 -2.29 -6.18
CA LYS A 22 -5.60 -1.52 -4.94
C LYS A 22 -4.84 -0.23 -5.22
N HIS A 23 -5.57 0.82 -5.55
CA HIS A 23 -5.02 2.18 -5.58
C HIS A 23 -5.05 2.75 -4.15
N LEU A 24 -3.92 3.26 -3.68
CA LEU A 24 -3.85 3.96 -2.41
C LEU A 24 -4.47 5.35 -2.60
N ASP A 25 -5.69 5.54 -2.10
CA ASP A 25 -6.34 6.85 -2.08
C ASP A 25 -6.09 7.53 -0.73
N LEU A 26 -5.41 8.69 -0.78
CA LEU A 26 -5.04 9.48 0.39
C LEU A 26 -5.97 10.68 0.63
N SER A 27 -7.00 10.87 -0.21
CA SER A 27 -7.90 12.03 -0.13
C SER A 27 -8.81 12.01 1.11
N GLY A 28 -9.22 10.81 1.55
CA GLY A 28 -10.09 10.61 2.70
C GLY A 28 -9.43 10.90 4.06
N VAL A 29 -10.24 10.98 5.12
CA VAL A 29 -9.79 11.30 6.49
C VAL A 29 -8.68 10.36 6.97
N TYR A 30 -8.79 9.06 6.68
CA TYR A 30 -7.74 8.08 7.01
C TYR A 30 -6.45 8.31 6.22
N GLY A 31 -6.56 8.67 4.94
CA GLY A 31 -5.42 9.03 4.10
C GLY A 31 -4.67 10.24 4.65
N GLN A 32 -5.41 11.27 5.05
CA GLN A 32 -4.85 12.46 5.70
C GLN A 32 -4.15 12.12 7.01
N GLN A 33 -4.67 11.17 7.80
CA GLN A 33 -4.03 10.72 9.03
C GLN A 33 -2.69 10.03 8.75
N ILE A 34 -2.62 9.17 7.72
CA ILE A 34 -1.39 8.52 7.29
C ILE A 34 -0.35 9.56 6.89
N VAL A 35 -0.74 10.54 6.05
CA VAL A 35 0.19 11.61 5.64
C VAL A 35 0.70 12.36 6.86
N LYS A 36 -0.18 12.75 7.79
CA LYS A 36 0.23 13.47 9.02
C LYS A 36 1.17 12.65 9.90
N SER A 37 0.93 11.35 10.07
CA SER A 37 1.80 10.51 10.92
C SER A 37 3.18 10.34 10.29
N GLU A 38 3.23 10.04 9.00
CA GLU A 38 4.49 9.83 8.28
C GLU A 38 5.31 11.13 8.18
N SER A 39 4.67 12.26 7.85
CA SER A 39 5.36 13.55 7.82
C SER A 39 5.92 13.94 9.20
N LYS A 40 5.18 13.68 10.28
CA LYS A 40 5.65 13.94 11.64
C LYS A 40 6.84 13.06 12.01
N LEU A 41 6.83 11.79 11.60
CA LEU A 41 7.96 10.88 11.82
C LEU A 41 9.20 11.37 11.06
N ALA A 42 9.07 11.70 9.78
CA ALA A 42 10.17 12.20 8.95
C ALA A 42 10.82 13.45 9.53
N LEU A 43 10.01 14.42 10.00
CA LEU A 43 10.50 15.65 10.66
C LEU A 43 11.31 15.35 11.93
N ARG A 44 10.89 14.38 12.73
CA ARG A 44 11.61 13.97 13.95
C ARG A 44 12.93 13.30 13.62
N THR A 45 12.92 12.39 12.65
CA THR A 45 14.11 11.63 12.24
C THR A 45 15.17 12.51 11.58
N HIS A 46 14.76 13.48 10.76
CA HIS A 46 15.67 14.29 9.94
C HIS A 46 15.67 15.77 10.29
N ARG A 47 15.62 16.10 11.57
CA ARG A 47 15.52 17.48 12.06
C ARG A 47 16.56 18.43 11.44
N LYS A 48 17.85 18.06 11.45
CA LYS A 48 18.94 18.89 10.90
C LYS A 48 18.83 19.14 9.40
N THR A 49 18.30 18.17 8.65
CA THR A 49 18.10 18.29 7.21
C THR A 49 16.99 19.31 6.92
N PHE A 50 15.90 19.26 7.68
CA PHE A 50 14.80 20.22 7.54
C PHE A 50 15.18 21.61 8.05
N GLU A 51 15.98 21.73 9.11
CA GLU A 51 16.55 23.02 9.55
C GLU A 51 17.39 23.65 8.43
N LYS A 52 18.30 22.88 7.83
CA LYS A 52 19.11 23.36 6.70
C LYS A 52 18.29 23.74 5.46
N LEU A 53 17.20 23.02 5.18
CA LEU A 53 16.30 23.35 4.07
C LEU A 53 15.45 24.59 4.35
N ALA A 54 15.15 24.89 5.61
CA ALA A 54 14.41 26.10 5.98
C ALA A 54 15.25 27.37 5.84
N ASP A 55 16.57 27.24 5.99
CA ASP A 55 17.53 28.34 5.86
C ASP A 55 18.05 28.56 4.42
N MET A 56 17.64 27.71 3.45
CA MET A 56 17.96 27.84 2.01
C MET A 56 16.98 28.76 1.29
#